data_AF-A0A2V7UG70-F1
#
_entry.id   AF-A0A2V7UG70-F1
#
_cell.length_a   1.000
_cell.length_b   1.000
_cell.length_c   1.000
_cell.angle_alpha   90.00
_cell.angle_beta   90.00
_cell.angle_gamma   90.00
#
_symmetry.space_group_name_H-M   'P 1'
#
loop_
_entity.id
_entity.type
_entity.pdbx_description
1 polymer ?
#
loop_
_entity_poly.entity_id
_entity_poly.type
_entity_poly.pdbx_seq_one_letter_code
_entity_poly.pdbx_strand_id
1 'polypeptide(L)'
;PMYQLYARIAPRPGDWPVLLTKLGELLRKDYDWSKEVAAIKAPTLLVFGDADAVRTAHAVQFFELLGGGKKDAGGDGSGMSTARLAILPGLTHYNVFASPALASSVTPFLDAPMPVSK
;
A
#
# COMPACT_ATOMS: atom_id res chain seq x y z
N PRO A 1 15.98 -19.56 3.10
CA PRO A 1 15.88 -18.56 2.01
C PRO A 1 16.17 -17.11 2.45
N MET A 2 15.42 -16.54 3.39
CA MET A 2 15.60 -15.12 3.77
C MET A 2 16.98 -14.79 4.37
N TYR A 3 17.48 -15.61 5.31
CA TYR A 3 18.82 -15.39 5.89
C TYR A 3 19.94 -15.48 4.84
N GLN A 4 19.85 -16.42 3.89
CA GLN A 4 20.87 -16.59 2.85
C GLN A 4 20.95 -15.36 1.93
N LEU A 5 19.81 -14.77 1.56
CA LEU A 5 19.79 -13.52 0.79
C LEU A 5 20.33 -12.36 1.63
N TYR A 6 19.87 -12.22 2.87
CA TYR A 6 20.37 -11.20 3.79
C TYR A 6 21.88 -11.27 3.97
N ALA A 7 22.43 -12.44 4.30
CA ALA A 7 23.86 -12.62 4.52
C ALA A 7 24.71 -12.32 3.27
N ARG A 8 24.13 -12.46 2.07
CA ARG A 8 24.80 -12.11 0.80
C ARG A 8 24.88 -10.61 0.56
N ILE A 9 23.86 -9.84 0.95
CA ILE A 9 23.73 -8.42 0.55
C ILE A 9 23.91 -7.43 1.71
N ALA A 10 23.74 -7.89 2.96
CA ALA A 10 23.79 -7.03 4.13
C ALA A 10 25.24 -6.56 4.37
N PRO A 11 25.48 -5.26 4.59
CA PRO A 11 26.81 -4.74 4.92
C PRO A 11 27.40 -5.36 6.21
N ARG A 12 26.54 -5.80 7.13
CA ARG A 12 26.91 -6.48 8.38
C ARG A 12 26.04 -7.72 8.61
N PRO A 13 26.37 -8.89 8.03
CA PRO A 13 25.55 -10.11 8.16
C PRO A 13 25.33 -10.58 9.60
N GLY A 14 26.24 -10.26 10.52
CA GLY A 14 26.12 -10.58 11.94
C GLY A 14 24.97 -9.87 12.66
N ASP A 15 24.40 -8.81 12.08
CA ASP A 15 23.29 -8.05 12.67
C ASP A 15 21.92 -8.71 12.45
N TRP A 16 21.87 -9.89 11.82
CA TRP A 16 20.61 -10.61 11.59
C TRP A 16 19.74 -10.77 12.86
N PRO A 17 20.29 -11.16 14.03
CA PRO A 17 19.49 -11.25 15.25
C PRO A 17 18.94 -9.89 15.71
N VAL A 18 19.69 -8.80 15.49
CA VAL A 18 19.24 -7.44 15.81
C VAL A 18 18.05 -7.05 14.94
N LEU A 19 18.12 -7.34 13.63
CA LEU A 19 17.01 -7.13 12.71
C LEU A 19 15.74 -7.87 13.16
N LEU A 20 15.86 -9.17 13.43
CA LEU A 20 14.71 -9.99 13.86
C LEU A 20 14.12 -9.53 15.19
N THR A 21 14.97 -9.10 16.13
CA THR A 21 14.52 -8.54 17.41
C THR A 21 13.70 -7.28 17.19
N LYS A 22 14.21 -6.32 16.40
CA LYS A 22 13.51 -5.07 16.09
C LYS A 22 12.22 -5.28 15.32
N LEU A 23 12.19 -6.20 14.34
CA LEU A 23 10.95 -6.57 13.65
C LEU A 23 9.93 -7.13 14.63
N GLY A 24 10.34 -8.04 15.52
CA GLY A 24 9.46 -8.62 16.52
C GLY A 24 8.92 -7.59 17.52
N GLU A 25 9.72 -6.61 17.91
CA GLU A 25 9.27 -5.48 18.75
C GLU A 25 8.28 -4.60 18.00
N LEU A 26 8.55 -4.27 16.73
CA LEU A 26 7.68 -3.44 15.90
C LEU A 26 6.31 -4.11 15.68
N LEU A 27 6.30 -5.39 15.30
CA LEU A 27 5.07 -6.12 14.96
C LEU A 27 4.15 -6.39 16.17
N ARG A 28 4.63 -6.18 17.40
CA ARG A 28 3.83 -6.29 18.62
C ARG A 28 3.21 -4.98 19.10
N LYS A 29 3.59 -3.86 18.49
CA LYS A 29 3.05 -2.56 18.85
C LYS A 29 1.74 -2.34 18.11
N ASP A 30 0.68 -2.08 18.85
CA ASP A 30 -0.54 -1.56 18.26
C ASP A 30 -0.30 -0.14 17.75
N TYR A 31 -0.96 0.17 16.64
CA TYR A 31 -0.98 1.50 16.04
C TYR A 31 -2.35 1.74 15.42
N ASP A 32 -2.82 2.98 15.50
CA ASP A 32 -4.01 3.44 14.79
C ASP A 32 -3.74 4.85 14.27
N TRP A 33 -3.59 4.96 12.94
CA TRP A 33 -3.41 6.22 12.25
C TRP A 33 -4.64 6.61 11.42
N SER A 34 -5.81 6.06 11.75
CA SER A 34 -7.02 6.25 10.94
C SER A 34 -7.39 7.74 10.81
N LYS A 35 -7.18 8.54 11.86
CA LYS A 35 -7.46 9.97 11.86
C LYS A 35 -6.51 10.73 10.95
N GLU A 36 -5.23 10.41 11.01
CA GLU A 36 -4.15 11.01 10.23
C GLU A 36 -4.31 10.66 8.75
N VAL A 37 -4.65 9.40 8.45
CA VAL A 37 -4.96 8.95 7.09
C VAL A 37 -6.14 9.73 6.52
N ALA A 38 -7.22 9.91 7.28
CA ALA A 38 -8.39 10.69 6.84
C ALA A 38 -8.07 12.18 6.61
N ALA A 39 -6.99 12.69 7.19
CA ALA A 39 -6.54 14.06 7.00
C ALA A 39 -5.69 14.25 5.73
N ILE A 40 -5.22 13.17 5.08
CA ILE A 40 -4.43 13.25 3.85
C ILE A 40 -5.26 13.93 2.75
N LYS A 41 -4.74 15.03 2.18
CA LYS A 41 -5.33 15.76 1.06
C LYS A 41 -4.68 15.46 -0.29
N ALA A 42 -3.46 14.91 -0.25
CA ALA A 42 -2.77 14.53 -1.47
C ALA A 42 -3.51 13.37 -2.19
N PRO A 43 -3.56 13.38 -3.53
CA PRO A 43 -3.99 12.22 -4.30
C PRO A 43 -3.20 11.00 -3.85
N THR A 44 -3.88 9.88 -3.61
CA THR A 44 -3.28 8.68 -3.04
C THR A 44 -3.72 7.44 -3.81
N LEU A 45 -2.76 6.65 -4.29
CA LEU A 45 -3.01 5.31 -4.83
C LEU A 45 -2.58 4.27 -3.80
N LEU A 46 -3.52 3.42 -3.41
CA LEU A 46 -3.24 2.21 -2.62
C LEU A 46 -3.15 1.01 -3.56
N VAL A 47 -2.09 0.21 -3.41
CA VAL A 47 -1.89 -1.03 -4.18
C VAL A 47 -1.65 -2.20 -3.22
N PHE A 48 -2.43 -3.26 -3.36
CA PHE A 48 -2.32 -4.49 -2.57
C PHE A 48 -2.39 -5.73 -3.47
N GLY A 49 -1.87 -6.87 -3.00
CA GLY A 49 -2.22 -8.18 -3.58
C GLY A 49 -3.58 -8.69 -3.08
N ASP A 50 -4.22 -9.57 -3.83
CA ASP A 50 -5.43 -10.29 -3.37
C ASP A 50 -5.10 -11.42 -2.37
N ALA A 51 -3.87 -11.94 -2.39
CA ALA A 51 -3.31 -12.90 -1.43
C ALA A 51 -2.24 -12.27 -0.53
N ASP A 52 -2.42 -10.98 -0.19
CA ASP A 52 -1.50 -10.22 0.68
C ASP A 52 -1.62 -10.63 2.16
N ALA A 53 -0.62 -10.25 2.95
CA ALA A 53 -0.68 -10.30 4.41
C ALA A 53 -1.68 -9.26 4.96
N VAL A 54 -1.95 -8.19 4.21
CA VAL A 54 -3.01 -7.23 4.53
C VAL A 54 -4.37 -7.79 4.10
N ARG A 55 -5.30 -7.92 5.05
CA ARG A 55 -6.67 -8.35 4.76
C ARG A 55 -7.33 -7.38 3.79
N THR A 56 -8.02 -7.91 2.77
CA THR A 56 -8.72 -7.09 1.77
C THR A 56 -9.73 -6.12 2.40
N ALA A 57 -10.41 -6.53 3.48
CA ALA A 57 -11.31 -5.64 4.22
C ALA A 57 -10.59 -4.40 4.80
N HIS A 58 -9.35 -4.53 5.26
CA HIS A 58 -8.56 -3.39 5.74
C HIS A 58 -8.12 -2.48 4.59
N ALA A 59 -7.77 -3.03 3.43
CA ALA A 59 -7.46 -2.23 2.25
C ALA A 59 -8.65 -1.36 1.82
N VAL A 60 -9.87 -1.92 1.86
CA VAL A 60 -11.12 -1.17 1.59
C VAL A 60 -11.35 -0.08 2.65
N GLN A 61 -11.22 -0.41 3.94
CA GLN A 61 -11.36 0.58 5.02
C GLN A 61 -10.37 1.75 4.87
N PHE A 62 -9.10 1.47 4.52
CA PHE A 62 -8.11 2.51 4.24
C PHE A 62 -8.56 3.38 3.07
N PHE A 63 -8.99 2.77 1.97
CA PHE A 63 -9.49 3.51 0.80
C PHE A 63 -10.69 4.42 1.14
N GLU A 64 -11.60 3.95 2.00
CA GLU A 64 -12.74 4.74 2.49
C GLU A 64 -12.31 5.93 3.35
N LEU A 65 -11.28 5.79 4.19
CA LEU A 65 -10.73 6.92 4.96
C LEU A 65 -10.21 8.02 4.03
N LEU A 66 -9.65 7.65 2.87
CA LEU A 66 -9.20 8.58 1.83
C LEU A 66 -10.34 9.14 0.95
N GLY A 67 -11.60 8.81 1.27
CA GLY A 67 -12.78 9.30 0.56
C GLY A 67 -13.20 8.47 -0.65
N GLY A 68 -12.49 7.38 -0.95
CA GLY A 68 -12.87 6.42 -1.99
C GLY A 68 -14.00 5.48 -1.57
N GLY A 69 -14.63 4.78 -2.51
CA GLY A 69 -15.53 3.65 -2.22
C GLY A 69 -16.88 4.00 -1.56
N LYS A 70 -17.14 5.25 -1.19
CA LYS A 70 -18.35 5.66 -0.44
C LYS A 70 -19.63 5.76 -1.26
N LYS A 71 -19.52 6.01 -2.56
CA LYS A 71 -20.64 6.16 -3.49
C LYS A 71 -20.16 6.06 -4.92
N ASP A 72 -21.10 5.86 -5.84
CA ASP A 72 -20.85 5.97 -7.27
C ASP A 72 -20.37 7.37 -7.66
N ALA A 73 -19.51 7.45 -8.68
CA ALA A 73 -18.93 8.72 -9.14
C ALA A 73 -19.90 9.56 -10.00
N GLY A 74 -21.07 9.03 -10.37
CA GLY A 74 -21.96 9.62 -11.36
C GLY A 74 -21.46 9.39 -12.78
N GLY A 75 -22.36 9.51 -13.76
CA GLY A 75 -22.03 9.29 -15.18
C GLY A 75 -21.02 10.29 -15.76
N ASP A 76 -20.90 11.48 -15.16
CA ASP A 76 -19.90 12.49 -15.52
C ASP A 76 -18.59 12.36 -14.72
N GLY A 77 -18.52 11.41 -13.77
CA GLY A 77 -17.36 11.18 -12.92
C GLY A 77 -17.11 12.26 -11.86
N SER A 78 -17.99 13.26 -11.72
CA SER A 78 -17.79 14.40 -10.80
C SER A 78 -17.71 13.99 -9.32
N GLY A 79 -18.29 12.84 -8.97
CA GLY A 79 -18.25 12.25 -7.64
C GLY A 79 -16.99 11.43 -7.34
N MET A 80 -16.09 11.24 -8.30
CA MET A 80 -14.87 10.45 -8.11
C MET A 80 -13.93 11.11 -7.11
N SER A 81 -13.47 10.34 -6.11
CA SER A 81 -12.43 10.81 -5.17
C SER A 81 -11.08 11.00 -5.87
N THR A 82 -10.14 11.73 -5.27
CA THR A 82 -8.75 11.79 -5.75
C THR A 82 -7.93 10.56 -5.34
N ALA A 83 -8.50 9.66 -4.54
CA ALA A 83 -7.87 8.40 -4.16
C ALA A 83 -8.14 7.30 -5.21
N ARG A 84 -7.24 6.33 -5.30
CA ARG A 84 -7.35 5.12 -6.14
C ARG A 84 -7.02 3.88 -5.31
N LEU A 85 -7.65 2.76 -5.65
CA LEU A 85 -7.39 1.45 -5.07
C LEU A 85 -7.14 0.45 -6.20
N ALA A 86 -6.02 -0.26 -6.13
CA ALA A 86 -5.70 -1.38 -7.01
C ALA A 86 -5.47 -2.64 -6.16
N ILE A 87 -6.26 -3.68 -6.43
CA ILE A 87 -6.04 -5.03 -5.90
C ILE A 87 -5.51 -5.88 -7.06
N LEU A 88 -4.27 -6.33 -6.95
CA LEU A 88 -3.58 -7.05 -8.01
C LEU A 88 -3.79 -8.56 -7.85
N PRO A 89 -4.26 -9.26 -8.90
CA PRO A 89 -4.65 -10.66 -8.80
C PRO A 89 -3.45 -11.60 -8.72
N GLY A 90 -3.56 -12.63 -7.86
CA GLY A 90 -2.56 -13.69 -7.70
C GLY A 90 -1.25 -13.23 -7.04
N LEU A 91 -1.26 -12.10 -6.32
CA LEU A 91 -0.06 -11.55 -5.69
C LEU A 91 -0.12 -11.61 -4.17
N THR A 92 1.04 -11.82 -3.57
CA THR A 92 1.25 -11.88 -2.13
C THR A 92 2.12 -10.72 -1.67
N HIS A 93 2.19 -10.52 -0.35
CA HIS A 93 3.10 -9.58 0.28
C HIS A 93 4.56 -9.71 -0.19
N TYR A 94 4.97 -10.93 -0.56
CA TYR A 94 6.37 -11.26 -0.86
C TYR A 94 6.75 -11.15 -2.34
N ASN A 95 5.79 -10.95 -3.25
CA ASN A 95 6.08 -10.88 -4.69
C ASN A 95 5.46 -9.66 -5.39
N VAL A 96 4.57 -8.91 -4.72
CA VAL A 96 3.88 -7.76 -5.32
C VAL A 96 4.86 -6.71 -5.86
N PHE A 97 5.98 -6.47 -5.16
CA PHE A 97 6.99 -5.48 -5.54
C PHE A 97 7.74 -5.83 -6.84
N ALA A 98 7.78 -7.11 -7.23
CA ALA A 98 8.46 -7.57 -8.44
C ALA A 98 7.48 -7.74 -9.63
N SER A 99 6.19 -7.58 -9.40
CA SER A 99 5.18 -7.80 -10.43
C SER A 99 5.13 -6.62 -11.41
N PRO A 100 5.15 -6.87 -12.73
CA PRO A 100 4.91 -5.82 -13.73
C PRO A 100 3.57 -5.10 -13.52
N ALA A 101 2.56 -5.79 -12.97
CA ALA A 101 1.26 -5.21 -12.68
C ALA A 101 1.32 -4.04 -11.68
N LEU A 102 2.31 -4.04 -10.78
CA LEU A 102 2.55 -2.91 -9.87
C LEU A 102 2.96 -1.67 -10.67
N ALA A 103 3.97 -1.80 -11.54
CA ALA A 103 4.42 -0.69 -12.38
C ALA A 103 3.31 -0.20 -13.32
N SER A 104 2.58 -1.12 -13.96
CA SER A 104 1.44 -0.78 -14.82
C SER A 104 0.31 -0.05 -14.09
N SER A 105 0.13 -0.28 -12.79
CA SER A 105 -0.89 0.40 -11.98
C SER A 105 -0.41 1.77 -11.47
N VAL A 106 0.88 1.89 -11.13
CA VAL A 106 1.46 3.08 -10.50
C VAL A 106 1.84 4.15 -11.52
N THR A 107 2.46 3.78 -12.65
CA THR A 107 2.97 4.75 -13.62
C THR A 107 1.89 5.71 -14.14
N PRO A 108 0.70 5.25 -14.58
CA PRO A 108 -0.35 6.17 -15.04
C PRO A 108 -0.85 7.13 -13.95
N PHE A 109 -0.82 6.72 -12.69
CA PHE A 109 -1.20 7.58 -11.57
C PHE A 109 -0.17 8.69 -11.33
N LEU A 110 1.12 8.38 -11.46
CA LEU A 110 2.21 9.34 -11.30
C LEU A 110 2.33 10.30 -12.50
N ASP A 111 2.06 9.81 -13.71
CA ASP A 111 2.13 10.61 -14.94
C ASP A 111 0.89 11.51 -15.13
N ALA A 112 -0.19 11.23 -14.40
CA ALA A 112 -1.41 12.02 -14.47
C ALA A 112 -1.17 13.45 -13.95
N PRO A 113 -1.79 14.47 -14.56
CA PRO A 113 -1.79 15.82 -13.99
C PRO A 113 -2.35 15.81 -12.57
N MET A 114 -1.77 16.64 -11.70
CA MET A 114 -2.29 16.82 -10.35
C MET A 114 -3.77 17.24 -10.42
N PRO A 115 -4.67 16.57 -9.67
CA PRO A 115 -6.07 16.97 -9.62
C PRO A 115 -6.19 18.42 -9.17
N VAL A 116 -7.04 19.18 -9.83
CA VAL A 116 -7.37 20.54 -9.39
C VAL A 116 -8.05 20.43 -8.03
N SER A 117 -7.51 21.12 -7.02
CA SER A 117 -8.11 21.21 -5.70
C SER A 117 -9.55 21.70 -5.84
N LYS A 118 -10.52 20.90 -5.37
CA LYS A 118 -11.91 21.32 -5.24
C LYS A 118 -12.08 22.28 -4.06
#